data_AF-A0A448ZGQ3-F1
#
_entry.id   AF-A0A448ZGQ3-F1
#
_cell.length_a   1.000
_cell.length_b   1.000
_cell.length_c   1.000
_cell.angle_alpha   90.00
_cell.angle_beta   90.00
_cell.angle_gamma   90.00
#
_symmetry.space_group_name_H-M   'P 1'
#
loop_
_entity.id
_entity.type
_entity.pdbx_description
1 polymer ?
#
loop_
_entity_poly.entity_id
_entity_poly.type
_entity_poly.pdbx_seq_one_letter_code
_entity_poly.pdbx_strand_id
1 'polypeptide(L)'
;MLEQLNAWWIFITTWTNAMFELHVGWPNLTYILAAYWLGETPFLVLTSFRHYFVYISTFAYRTPPVAHGFLMRDCKLYKTLALMHLSKRLLPLVALPRDIPGIAMSLVGFSITILATMQLGMVRTYFGSELGFVKPSWIDGFPYNIIPHPMIVGQMVGFSSILYWWKDQIPEETAALLGVHMSFYTVHMVQEMLTSSY
;
A
#
# COMPACT_ATOMS: atom_id res chain seq x y z
N MET A 1 29.41 -37.88 -7.56
CA MET A 1 28.99 -37.36 -6.25
C MET A 1 29.23 -35.86 -6.12
N LEU A 2 30.46 -35.35 -6.28
CA LEU A 2 30.75 -33.90 -6.22
C LEU A 2 29.99 -33.09 -7.28
N GLU A 3 29.92 -33.56 -8.52
CA GLU A 3 29.18 -32.88 -9.61
C GLU A 3 27.69 -32.78 -9.33
N GLN A 4 27.08 -33.83 -8.78
CA GLN A 4 25.68 -33.82 -8.38
C GLN A 4 25.43 -32.85 -7.21
N LEU A 5 26.34 -32.79 -6.24
CA LEU A 5 26.27 -31.82 -5.15
C LEU A 5 26.36 -30.37 -5.67
N ASN A 6 27.26 -30.11 -6.63
CA ASN A 6 27.38 -28.80 -7.26
C ASN A 6 26.12 -28.42 -8.06
N ALA A 7 25.53 -29.38 -8.78
CA ALA A 7 24.29 -29.16 -9.52
C ALA A 7 23.13 -28.82 -8.57
N TRP A 8 22.99 -29.54 -7.46
CA TRP A 8 21.99 -29.24 -6.42
C TRP A 8 22.23 -27.88 -5.77
N TRP A 9 23.48 -27.53 -5.47
CA TRP A 9 23.83 -26.22 -4.94
C TRP A 9 23.42 -25.08 -5.88
N ILE A 10 23.76 -25.19 -7.17
CA ILE A 10 23.39 -24.19 -8.18
C ILE A 10 21.88 -24.09 -8.31
N PHE A 11 21.18 -25.22 -8.36
CA PHE A 11 19.71 -25.23 -8.44
C PHE A 11 19.08 -24.56 -7.23
N ILE A 12 19.47 -24.95 -6.02
CA ILE A 12 18.91 -24.41 -4.78
C ILE A 12 19.19 -22.91 -4.68
N THR A 13 20.44 -22.49 -4.89
CA THR A 13 20.80 -21.06 -4.80
C THR A 13 20.09 -20.21 -5.86
N THR A 14 20.01 -20.67 -7.10
CA THR A 14 19.34 -19.95 -8.18
C THR A 14 17.82 -19.89 -7.96
N TRP A 15 17.22 -21.02 -7.57
CA TRP A 15 15.78 -21.11 -7.32
C TRP A 15 15.37 -20.27 -6.11
N THR A 16 16.10 -20.39 -4.99
CA THR A 16 15.83 -19.57 -3.80
C THR A 16 15.99 -18.09 -4.09
N ASN A 17 17.02 -17.70 -4.84
CA ASN A 17 17.21 -16.32 -5.27
C ASN A 17 16.06 -15.82 -6.13
N ALA A 18 15.59 -16.62 -7.11
CA ALA A 18 14.47 -16.27 -7.97
C ALA A 18 13.17 -16.13 -7.18
N MET A 19 12.88 -17.05 -6.26
CA MET A 19 11.69 -17.00 -5.40
C MET A 19 11.73 -15.82 -4.44
N PHE A 20 12.92 -15.51 -3.89
CA PHE A 20 13.10 -14.34 -3.03
C PHE A 20 12.85 -13.06 -3.81
N GLU A 21 13.41 -12.94 -5.01
CA GLU A 21 13.16 -11.77 -5.86
C GLU A 21 11.68 -11.68 -6.25
N LEU A 22 10.99 -12.78 -6.53
CA LEU A 22 9.59 -12.74 -6.94
C LEU A 22 8.63 -12.30 -5.82
N HIS A 23 8.93 -12.64 -4.56
CA HIS A 23 8.02 -12.40 -3.43
C HIS A 23 8.44 -11.27 -2.48
N VAL A 24 9.74 -11.03 -2.33
CA VAL A 24 10.28 -10.02 -1.40
C VAL A 24 11.10 -8.97 -2.14
N GLY A 25 12.07 -9.40 -2.95
CA GLY A 25 13.03 -8.52 -3.61
C GLY A 25 14.23 -8.19 -2.72
N TRP A 26 15.45 -8.45 -3.20
CA TRP A 26 16.66 -8.02 -2.50
C TRP A 26 16.72 -6.51 -2.26
N PRO A 27 16.32 -5.63 -3.22
CA PRO A 27 16.30 -4.19 -2.98
C PRO A 27 15.41 -3.80 -1.80
N ASN A 28 14.27 -4.48 -1.61
CA ASN A 28 13.37 -4.20 -0.49
C ASN A 28 13.99 -4.63 0.84
N LEU A 29 14.61 -5.82 0.88
CA LEU A 29 15.30 -6.29 2.08
C LEU A 29 16.41 -5.32 2.48
N THR A 30 17.29 -4.94 1.55
CA THR A 30 18.36 -3.97 1.81
C THR A 30 17.79 -2.63 2.29
N TYR A 31 16.73 -2.13 1.67
CA TYR A 31 16.09 -0.88 2.09
C TYR A 31 15.50 -0.96 3.50
N ILE A 32 14.79 -2.05 3.82
CA ILE A 32 14.18 -2.27 5.14
C ILE A 32 15.27 -2.37 6.22
N LEU A 33 16.35 -3.12 5.95
CA LEU A 33 17.47 -3.26 6.88
C LEU A 33 18.21 -1.93 7.08
N ALA A 34 18.44 -1.17 6.01
CA ALA A 34 19.06 0.15 6.10
C ALA A 34 18.18 1.11 6.91
N ALA A 35 16.88 1.16 6.63
CA ALA A 35 15.93 1.99 7.37
C ALA A 35 15.88 1.60 8.85
N TYR A 36 15.94 0.30 9.16
CA TYR A 36 15.99 -0.21 10.54
C TYR A 36 17.27 0.21 11.26
N TRP A 37 18.42 0.11 10.58
CA TRP A 37 19.72 0.48 11.14
C TRP A 37 19.85 1.98 11.44
N LEU A 38 19.12 2.83 10.72
CA LEU A 38 19.04 4.27 10.98
C LEU A 38 18.24 4.62 12.24
N GLY A 39 17.50 3.67 12.82
CA GLY A 39 16.75 3.84 14.06
C GLY A 39 15.23 3.83 13.87
N GLU A 40 14.49 3.95 14.98
CA GLU A 40 13.04 3.73 15.01
C GLU A 40 12.24 4.72 14.17
N THR A 41 12.53 6.02 14.27
CA THR A 41 11.81 7.06 13.52
C THR A 41 12.10 6.96 12.01
N PRO A 42 13.37 6.86 11.55
CA PRO A 42 13.65 6.60 10.14
C PRO A 42 12.99 5.31 9.64
N PHE A 43 13.04 4.22 10.41
CA PHE A 43 12.39 2.97 10.04
C PHE A 43 10.90 3.17 9.78
N LEU A 44 10.20 3.81 10.73
CA LEU A 44 8.78 4.12 10.64
C LEU A 44 8.44 4.96 9.39
N VAL A 45 9.16 6.06 9.17
CA VAL A 45 8.85 7.03 8.09
C VAL A 45 9.18 6.42 6.73
N LEU A 46 10.37 5.85 6.60
CA LEU A 46 10.87 5.33 5.33
C LEU A 46 10.10 4.12 4.83
N THR A 47 9.54 3.29 5.70
CA THR A 47 8.71 2.14 5.30
C THR A 47 7.22 2.49 5.17
N SER A 48 6.71 3.44 5.98
CA SER A 48 5.30 3.85 5.93
C SER A 48 4.95 4.50 4.59
N PHE A 49 5.81 5.36 4.05
CA PHE A 49 5.45 6.16 2.87
C PHE A 49 5.99 5.63 1.55
N ARG A 50 6.88 4.63 1.56
CA ARG A 50 7.55 4.13 0.36
C ARG A 50 6.58 3.72 -0.75
N HIS A 51 5.48 3.07 -0.41
CA HIS A 51 4.50 2.63 -1.41
C HIS A 51 3.89 3.80 -2.21
N TYR A 52 3.65 4.97 -1.60
CA TYR A 52 3.17 6.14 -2.34
C TYR A 52 4.18 6.66 -3.34
N PHE A 53 5.45 6.73 -2.96
CA PHE A 53 6.50 7.14 -3.88
C PHE A 53 6.62 6.17 -5.05
N VAL A 54 6.46 4.86 -4.79
CA VAL A 54 6.42 3.86 -5.86
C VAL A 54 5.21 4.09 -6.79
N TYR A 55 4.01 4.34 -6.25
CA TYR A 55 2.82 4.65 -7.07
C TYR A 55 3.02 5.91 -7.92
N ILE A 56 3.38 7.03 -7.29
CA ILE A 56 3.51 8.35 -7.94
C ILE A 56 4.60 8.31 -9.01
N SER A 57 5.76 7.72 -8.71
CA SER A 57 6.87 7.61 -9.66
C SER A 57 6.54 6.69 -10.82
N THR A 58 5.92 5.53 -10.56
CA THR A 58 5.51 4.60 -11.62
C THR A 58 4.51 5.26 -12.54
N PHE A 59 3.53 5.97 -11.98
CA PHE A 59 2.54 6.65 -12.78
C PHE A 59 3.17 7.77 -13.62
N ALA A 60 4.09 8.56 -13.05
CA ALA A 60 4.80 9.63 -13.76
C ALA A 60 5.73 9.13 -14.86
N TYR A 61 6.43 8.01 -14.64
CA TYR A 61 7.46 7.46 -15.53
C TYR A 61 7.07 6.11 -16.15
N ARG A 62 5.77 5.94 -16.44
CA ARG A 62 5.20 4.71 -17.03
C ARG A 62 5.70 4.36 -18.44
N THR A 63 6.46 5.26 -19.06
CA THR A 63 7.13 5.07 -20.36
C THR A 63 8.63 5.34 -20.15
N PRO A 64 9.52 4.34 -20.29
CA PRO A 64 9.32 2.98 -20.81
C PRO A 64 8.57 2.03 -19.86
N PRO A 65 8.12 0.85 -20.33
CA PRO A 65 7.33 -0.09 -19.54
C PRO A 65 8.00 -0.50 -18.22
N VAL A 66 7.28 -0.32 -17.12
CA VAL A 66 7.73 -0.71 -15.77
C VAL A 66 7.45 -2.20 -15.55
N ALA A 67 8.32 -2.88 -14.80
CA ALA A 67 8.12 -4.27 -14.38
C ALA A 67 6.93 -4.38 -13.40
N HIS A 68 5.72 -4.52 -13.93
CA HIS A 68 4.46 -4.48 -13.18
C HIS A 68 4.40 -5.51 -12.02
N GLY A 69 4.97 -6.70 -12.20
CA GLY A 69 5.05 -7.70 -11.13
C GLY A 69 5.84 -7.20 -9.90
N PHE A 70 6.96 -6.53 -10.12
CA PHE A 70 7.80 -5.97 -9.06
C PHE A 70 7.16 -4.73 -8.43
N LEU A 71 6.51 -3.88 -9.22
CA LEU A 71 5.66 -2.81 -8.72
C LEU A 71 4.61 -3.33 -7.72
N MET A 72 3.83 -4.34 -8.13
CA MET A 72 2.80 -4.93 -7.28
C MET A 72 3.38 -5.51 -5.99
N ARG A 73 4.51 -6.22 -6.09
CA ARG A 73 5.24 -6.78 -4.94
C ARG A 73 5.61 -5.67 -3.95
N ASP A 74 6.29 -4.63 -4.42
CA ASP A 74 6.82 -3.55 -3.59
C ASP A 74 5.70 -2.75 -2.93
N CYS A 75 4.68 -2.35 -3.69
CA CYS A 75 3.56 -1.59 -3.15
C CYS A 75 2.79 -2.40 -2.09
N LYS A 76 2.56 -3.71 -2.31
CA LYS A 76 1.91 -4.56 -1.30
C LYS A 76 2.76 -4.69 -0.04
N LEU A 77 4.07 -4.92 -0.18
CA LEU A 77 4.99 -5.06 0.94
C LEU A 77 5.00 -3.80 1.81
N TYR A 78 5.25 -2.64 1.22
CA TYR A 78 5.34 -1.39 1.97
C TYR A 78 3.99 -0.90 2.48
N LYS A 79 2.88 -1.14 1.77
CA LYS A 79 1.54 -0.88 2.31
C LYS A 79 1.26 -1.75 3.53
N THR A 80 1.71 -3.01 3.52
CA THR A 80 1.56 -3.91 4.67
C THR A 80 2.37 -3.41 5.87
N LEU A 81 3.63 -3.01 5.66
CA LEU A 81 4.46 -2.43 6.71
C LEU A 81 3.87 -1.13 7.28
N ALA A 82 3.36 -0.24 6.42
CA ALA A 82 2.68 0.98 6.84
C ALA A 82 1.46 0.67 7.72
N LEU A 83 0.62 -0.28 7.32
CA LEU A 83 -0.53 -0.70 8.11
C LEU A 83 -0.11 -1.34 9.43
N MET A 84 0.95 -2.15 9.46
CA MET A 84 1.50 -2.69 10.72
C MET A 84 1.98 -1.58 11.67
N HIS A 85 2.64 -0.54 11.15
CA HIS A 85 3.06 0.61 11.94
C HIS A 85 1.87 1.38 12.53
N LEU A 86 0.84 1.64 11.72
CA LEU A 86 -0.39 2.29 12.17
C LEU A 86 -1.14 1.43 13.19
N SER A 87 -1.30 0.12 12.94
CA SER A 87 -1.94 -0.81 13.87
C SER A 87 -1.20 -0.86 15.21
N LYS A 88 0.14 -0.91 15.22
CA LYS A 88 0.93 -0.88 16.46
C LYS A 88 0.67 0.38 17.30
N ARG A 89 0.44 1.52 16.65
CA ARG A 89 0.18 2.81 17.34
C ARG A 89 -1.27 2.98 17.76
N LEU A 90 -2.22 2.48 16.97
CA LEU A 90 -3.65 2.74 17.16
C LEU A 90 -4.38 1.67 17.98
N LEU A 91 -4.03 0.40 17.83
CA LEU A 91 -4.71 -0.68 18.55
C LEU A 91 -4.64 -0.54 20.08
N PRO A 92 -3.54 -0.09 20.70
CA PRO A 92 -3.48 0.14 22.15
C PRO A 92 -4.46 1.20 22.66
N LEU A 93 -4.96 2.09 21.79
CA LEU A 93 -5.93 3.13 22.16
C LEU A 93 -7.37 2.60 22.22
N VAL A 94 -7.62 1.41 21.70
CA VAL A 94 -8.96 0.83 21.60
C VAL A 94 -9.39 0.26 22.95
N ALA A 95 -10.46 0.82 23.51
CA ALA A 95 -11.11 0.33 24.71
C ALA A 95 -12.53 -0.18 24.40
N LEU A 96 -12.73 -1.50 24.46
CA LEU A 96 -14.04 -2.12 24.27
C LEU A 96 -14.83 -2.17 25.60
N PRO A 97 -16.16 -1.98 25.58
CA PRO A 97 -17.02 -1.78 24.40
C PRO A 97 -17.16 -0.31 23.96
N ARG A 98 -16.57 0.63 24.71
CA ARG A 98 -16.72 2.08 24.50
C ARG A 98 -16.47 2.48 23.06
N ASP A 99 -15.43 1.94 22.44
CA ASP A 99 -14.95 2.37 21.14
C ASP A 99 -15.56 1.62 19.94
N ILE A 100 -16.57 0.77 20.17
CA ILE A 100 -17.29 0.05 19.09
C ILE A 100 -17.78 0.99 17.97
N PRO A 101 -18.40 2.15 18.24
CA PRO A 101 -18.88 3.01 17.16
C PRO A 101 -17.73 3.58 16.31
N GLY A 102 -16.62 4.00 16.94
CA GLY A 102 -15.43 4.47 16.22
C GLY A 102 -14.78 3.38 15.34
N ILE A 103 -14.71 2.16 15.86
CA ILE A 103 -14.26 0.99 15.09
C ILE A 103 -15.19 0.75 13.89
N ALA A 104 -16.51 0.74 14.12
CA ALA A 104 -17.50 0.51 13.07
C ALA A 104 -17.41 1.56 11.95
N MET A 105 -17.31 2.84 12.29
CA MET A 105 -17.13 3.93 11.31
C MET A 105 -15.84 3.75 10.49
N SER A 106 -14.74 3.41 11.15
CA SER A 106 -13.45 3.19 10.50
C SER A 106 -13.50 1.98 9.55
N LEU A 107 -14.15 0.89 9.99
CA LEU A 107 -14.34 -0.32 9.18
C LEU A 107 -15.20 -0.08 7.96
N VAL A 108 -16.22 0.79 8.02
CA VAL A 108 -17.02 1.15 6.83
C VAL A 108 -16.14 1.77 5.76
N GLY A 109 -15.29 2.75 6.12
CA GLY A 109 -14.35 3.38 5.17
C GLY A 109 -13.38 2.37 4.54
N PHE A 110 -12.72 1.56 5.36
CA PHE A 110 -11.80 0.54 4.84
C PHE A 110 -12.51 -0.55 4.02
N SER A 111 -13.74 -0.90 4.37
CA SER A 111 -14.55 -1.86 3.60
C SER A 111 -14.88 -1.35 2.20
N ILE A 112 -15.21 -0.06 2.05
CA ILE A 112 -15.40 0.56 0.72
C ILE A 112 -14.13 0.39 -0.13
N THR A 113 -12.95 0.58 0.47
CA THR A 113 -11.66 0.40 -0.24
C THR A 113 -11.43 -1.05 -0.67
N ILE A 114 -11.74 -2.00 0.20
CA ILE A 114 -11.60 -3.43 -0.08
C ILE A 114 -12.56 -3.83 -1.21
N LEU A 115 -13.84 -3.44 -1.12
CA LEU A 115 -14.85 -3.72 -2.14
C LEU A 115 -14.48 -3.10 -3.49
N ALA A 116 -13.96 -1.86 -3.49
CA ALA A 116 -13.42 -1.24 -4.70
C ALA A 116 -12.25 -2.03 -5.30
N THR A 117 -11.33 -2.52 -4.47
CA THR A 117 -10.21 -3.35 -4.95
C THR A 117 -10.71 -4.67 -5.54
N MET A 118 -11.70 -5.30 -4.91
CA MET A 118 -12.31 -6.54 -5.39
C MET A 118 -13.01 -6.33 -6.73
N GLN A 119 -13.74 -5.22 -6.89
CA GLN A 119 -14.48 -4.90 -8.09
C GLN A 119 -13.58 -4.51 -9.26
N LEU A 120 -12.51 -3.74 -9.01
CA LEU A 120 -11.55 -3.33 -10.04
C LEU A 120 -10.59 -4.47 -10.43
N GLY A 121 -10.26 -5.32 -9.45
CA GLY A 121 -9.26 -6.37 -9.56
C GLY A 121 -7.84 -5.87 -9.31
N MET A 122 -6.98 -6.79 -8.87
CA MET A 122 -5.61 -6.45 -8.47
C MET A 122 -4.78 -5.89 -9.61
N VAL A 123 -4.84 -6.45 -10.82
CA VAL A 123 -4.01 -5.96 -11.93
C VAL A 123 -4.32 -4.49 -12.28
N ARG A 124 -5.60 -4.12 -12.36
CA ARG A 124 -5.99 -2.72 -12.63
C ARG A 124 -5.68 -1.79 -11.46
N THR A 125 -5.82 -2.26 -10.22
CA THR A 125 -5.46 -1.50 -9.01
C THR A 125 -4.00 -1.03 -9.00
N TYR A 126 -3.09 -1.75 -9.67
CA TYR A 126 -1.67 -1.39 -9.75
C TYR A 126 -1.28 -0.94 -11.17
N PHE A 127 -2.14 -0.13 -11.81
CA PHE A 127 -1.90 0.50 -13.11
C PHE A 127 -1.77 -0.46 -14.30
N GLY A 128 -2.33 -1.66 -14.21
CA GLY A 128 -2.25 -2.63 -15.30
C GLY A 128 -2.85 -2.12 -16.61
N SER A 129 -3.83 -1.21 -16.57
CA SER A 129 -4.39 -0.58 -17.78
C SER A 129 -3.45 0.44 -18.40
N GLU A 130 -2.87 1.29 -17.57
CA GLU A 130 -2.01 2.41 -17.91
C GLU A 130 -0.65 1.94 -18.41
N LEU A 131 -0.20 0.78 -17.90
CA LEU A 131 1.01 0.08 -18.35
C LEU A 131 0.75 -0.89 -19.51
N GLY A 132 -0.50 -1.03 -19.99
CA GLY A 132 -0.85 -1.83 -21.16
C GLY A 132 -0.97 -3.35 -20.95
N PHE A 133 -1.00 -3.83 -19.70
CA PHE A 133 -1.19 -5.25 -19.38
C PHE A 133 -2.63 -5.73 -19.52
N VAL A 134 -3.60 -4.83 -19.33
CA VAL A 134 -5.03 -5.13 -19.49
C VAL A 134 -5.74 -3.99 -20.21
N LYS A 135 -6.84 -4.27 -20.91
CA LYS A 135 -7.63 -3.21 -21.53
C LYS A 135 -8.28 -2.31 -20.46
N PRO A 136 -8.29 -0.98 -20.65
CA PRO A 136 -9.10 -0.06 -19.87
C PRO A 136 -10.56 -0.50 -19.85
N SER A 137 -11.21 -0.38 -18.70
CA SER A 137 -12.61 -0.75 -18.53
C SER A 137 -13.24 0.19 -17.51
N TRP A 138 -14.42 0.70 -17.85
CA TRP A 138 -15.31 1.31 -16.88
C TRP A 138 -15.92 0.23 -16.01
N ILE A 139 -16.11 0.55 -14.72
CA ILE A 139 -16.58 -0.38 -13.71
C ILE A 139 -17.91 0.13 -13.18
N ASP A 140 -19.00 -0.56 -13.52
CA ASP A 140 -20.36 -0.11 -13.23
C ASP A 140 -20.95 -0.75 -11.95
N GLY A 141 -20.14 -1.52 -11.22
CA GLY A 141 -20.54 -2.16 -9.96
C GLY A 141 -20.22 -1.31 -8.73
N PHE A 142 -20.91 -1.58 -7.62
CA PHE A 142 -20.59 -0.97 -6.33
C PHE A 142 -19.15 -1.31 -5.90
N PRO A 143 -18.37 -0.35 -5.38
CA PRO A 143 -18.72 1.06 -5.08
C PRO A 143 -18.47 2.09 -6.19
N TYR A 144 -17.96 1.70 -7.35
CA TYR A 144 -17.60 2.63 -8.44
C TYR A 144 -18.79 3.33 -9.09
N ASN A 145 -19.97 2.71 -9.07
CA ASN A 145 -21.19 3.32 -9.62
C ASN A 145 -21.79 4.46 -8.76
N ILE A 146 -21.29 4.66 -7.54
CA ILE A 146 -21.83 5.67 -6.61
C ILE A 146 -20.74 6.64 -6.15
N ILE A 147 -19.54 6.14 -5.85
CA ILE A 147 -18.48 6.93 -5.22
C ILE A 147 -17.36 7.14 -6.25
N PRO A 148 -17.02 8.40 -6.59
CA PRO A 148 -15.83 8.71 -7.37
C PRO A 148 -14.56 8.31 -6.59
N HIS A 149 -13.62 7.62 -7.24
CA HIS A 149 -12.37 7.13 -6.63
C HIS A 149 -12.60 6.41 -5.27
N PRO A 150 -13.43 5.35 -5.23
CA PRO A 150 -13.89 4.74 -3.98
C PRO A 150 -12.75 4.17 -3.12
N MET A 151 -11.65 3.76 -3.76
CA MET A 151 -10.45 3.30 -3.05
C MET A 151 -9.80 4.38 -2.19
N ILE A 152 -9.80 5.63 -2.66
CA ILE A 152 -9.19 6.76 -1.96
C ILE A 152 -10.17 7.32 -0.95
N VAL A 153 -11.42 7.56 -1.38
CA VAL A 153 -12.48 8.06 -0.50
C VAL A 153 -12.69 7.14 0.71
N GLY A 154 -12.70 5.81 0.51
CA GLY A 154 -12.81 4.85 1.59
C GLY A 154 -11.70 4.97 2.63
N GLN A 155 -10.43 5.12 2.19
CA GLN A 155 -9.29 5.34 3.09
C GLN A 155 -9.42 6.65 3.85
N MET A 156 -9.84 7.73 3.18
CA MET A 156 -10.04 9.03 3.80
C MET A 156 -11.13 8.97 4.89
N VAL A 157 -12.24 8.29 4.63
CA VAL A 157 -13.30 8.06 5.63
C VAL A 157 -12.78 7.24 6.81
N GLY A 158 -12.03 6.16 6.54
CA GLY A 158 -11.44 5.31 7.58
C GLY A 158 -10.51 6.09 8.51
N PHE A 159 -9.54 6.81 7.97
CA PHE A 159 -8.60 7.60 8.77
C PHE A 159 -9.24 8.81 9.43
N SER A 160 -10.17 9.50 8.77
CA SER A 160 -10.90 10.61 9.40
C SER A 160 -11.72 10.14 10.61
N SER A 161 -12.32 8.94 10.52
CA SER A 161 -13.05 8.34 11.64
C SER A 161 -12.12 8.06 12.82
N ILE A 162 -10.91 7.53 12.56
CA ILE A 162 -9.89 7.30 13.58
C ILE A 162 -9.46 8.60 14.25
N LEU A 163 -9.11 9.62 13.44
CA LEU A 163 -8.70 10.93 13.94
C LEU A 163 -9.81 11.59 14.76
N TYR A 164 -11.06 11.48 14.33
CA TYR A 164 -12.20 12.06 15.03
C TYR A 164 -12.51 11.35 16.35
N TRP A 165 -12.58 10.02 16.35
CA TRP A 165 -13.01 9.24 17.53
C TRP A 165 -11.96 9.25 18.64
N TRP A 166 -10.69 9.08 18.29
CA TRP A 166 -9.58 9.04 19.26
C TRP A 166 -8.80 10.36 19.34
N LYS A 167 -9.40 11.49 18.93
CA LYS A 167 -8.75 12.81 18.88
C LYS A 167 -8.01 13.21 20.17
N ASP A 168 -8.56 12.85 21.32
CA ASP A 168 -8.02 13.23 22.64
C ASP A 168 -6.98 12.22 23.18
N GLN A 169 -6.79 11.09 22.48
CA GLN A 169 -5.94 9.96 22.89
C GLN A 169 -4.77 9.72 21.95
N ILE A 170 -4.91 10.11 20.68
CA ILE A 170 -3.86 9.95 19.66
C ILE A 170 -2.74 10.97 19.92
N PRO A 171 -1.48 10.52 20.06
CA PRO A 171 -0.33 11.42 20.12
C PRO A 171 -0.19 12.26 18.85
N GLU A 172 0.31 13.49 18.97
CA GLU A 172 0.47 14.43 17.85
C GLU A 172 1.25 13.80 16.68
N GLU A 173 2.32 13.07 16.95
CA GLU A 173 3.12 12.43 15.91
C GLU A 173 2.35 11.32 15.16
N THR A 174 1.40 10.66 15.83
CA THR A 174 0.53 9.65 15.22
C THR A 174 -0.58 10.31 14.40
N ALA A 175 -1.13 11.43 14.88
CA ALA A 175 -2.07 12.24 14.11
C ALA A 175 -1.39 12.80 12.84
N ALA A 176 -0.15 13.29 12.95
CA ALA A 176 0.65 13.74 11.82
C ALA A 176 0.94 12.59 10.83
N LEU A 177 1.32 11.41 11.32
CA LEU A 177 1.52 10.22 10.49
C LEU A 177 0.27 9.89 9.66
N LEU A 178 -0.91 9.85 10.29
CA LEU A 178 -2.20 9.66 9.61
C LEU A 178 -2.50 10.78 8.60
N GLY A 179 -2.29 12.03 8.99
CA GLY A 179 -2.48 13.19 8.12
C GLY A 179 -1.60 13.15 6.88
N VAL A 180 -0.34 12.70 7.00
CA VAL A 180 0.57 12.53 5.86
C VAL A 180 0.12 11.38 4.96
N HIS A 181 -0.35 10.25 5.50
CA HIS A 181 -0.96 9.18 4.69
C HIS A 181 -2.15 9.70 3.88
N MET A 182 -3.07 10.42 4.51
CA MET A 182 -4.23 11.05 3.86
C MET A 182 -3.81 12.07 2.79
N SER A 183 -2.75 12.83 3.06
CA SER A 183 -2.19 13.79 2.10
C SER A 183 -1.63 13.08 0.87
N PHE A 184 -0.88 11.99 1.03
CA PHE A 184 -0.37 11.22 -0.11
C PHE A 184 -1.48 10.58 -0.94
N TYR A 185 -2.54 10.07 -0.30
CA TYR A 185 -3.72 9.59 -1.02
C TYR A 185 -4.35 10.70 -1.87
N THR A 186 -4.47 11.91 -1.30
CA THR A 186 -5.04 13.06 -2.00
C THR A 186 -4.14 13.52 -3.15
N VAL A 187 -2.82 13.62 -2.93
CA VAL A 187 -1.83 13.99 -3.95
C VAL A 187 -1.89 13.03 -5.13
N HIS A 188 -1.93 11.72 -4.85
CA HIS A 188 -2.00 10.73 -5.91
C HIS A 188 -3.33 10.77 -6.66
N MET A 189 -4.46 10.96 -5.97
CA MET A 189 -5.76 11.18 -6.61
C MET A 189 -5.73 12.38 -7.56
N VAL A 190 -5.18 13.50 -7.11
CA VAL A 190 -5.06 14.72 -7.92
C VAL A 190 -4.14 14.48 -9.13
N GLN A 191 -3.03 13.76 -8.94
CA GLN A 191 -2.16 13.36 -10.05
C GLN A 191 -2.93 12.53 -11.10
N GLU A 192 -3.72 11.55 -10.67
CA GLU A 192 -4.58 10.78 -11.56
C GLU A 192 -5.57 11.69 -12.27
N MET A 193 -6.33 12.52 -11.56
CA MET A 193 -7.34 13.40 -12.17
C MET A 193 -6.75 14.39 -13.20
N LEU A 194 -5.53 14.89 -12.97
CA LEU A 194 -4.90 15.90 -13.83
C LEU A 194 -4.16 15.29 -15.03
N THR A 195 -3.72 14.03 -14.95
CA THR A 195 -2.83 13.43 -15.97
C THR A 195 -3.36 12.14 -16.58
N SER A 196 -4.54 11.68 -16.13
CA SER A 196 -5.31 10.65 -16.83
C SER A 196 -5.92 11.28 -18.08
N SER A 197 -5.38 10.94 -19.24
CA SER A 197 -6.05 11.16 -20.52
C SER A 197 -7.11 10.08 -20.66
N TYR A 198 -8.39 10.44 -20.51
CA TYR A 198 -9.50 9.59 -20.90
C TYR A 198 -9.50 9.38 -22.42
#